data_AF-A0A1I5I6U3-F1
#
_entry.id   AF-A0A1I5I6U3-F1
#
_cell.length_a   1.000
_cell.length_b   1.000
_cell.length_c   1.000
_cell.angle_alpha   90.00
_cell.angle_beta   90.00
_cell.angle_gamma   90.00
#
_symmetry.space_group_name_H-M   'P 1'
#
loop_
_entity.id
_entity.type
_entity.pdbx_description
1 polymer ?
#
loop_
_entity_poly.entity_id
_entity_poly.type
_entity_poly.pdbx_seq_one_letter_code
_entity_poly.pdbx_strand_id
1 'polypeptide(L)' 'MSKRRLYFHLSMILIALLIGDLSLWQSGFWMEGRNKVPNFTAIGMVFLVFSQGILLRVGFKVNK' A
#
# COMPACT_ATOMS: atom_id res chain seq x y z
N MET A 1 -7.30 13.08 -14.80
CA MET A 1 -5.96 12.50 -14.52
C MET A 1 -5.29 12.04 -15.80
N SER A 2 -3.99 12.30 -16.00
CA SER A 2 -3.26 11.82 -17.18
C SER A 2 -2.92 10.33 -17.10
N LYS A 3 -2.73 9.67 -18.25
CA LYS A 3 -2.33 8.25 -18.32
C LYS A 3 -1.05 7.98 -17.52
N ARG A 4 -0.05 8.86 -17.61
CA ARG A 4 1.20 8.75 -16.83
C ARG A 4 0.96 8.73 -15.33
N ARG A 5 0.08 9.62 -14.83
CA ARG A 5 -0.22 9.69 -13.40
C ARG A 5 -1.03 8.47 -12.94
N LEU A 6 -1.97 7.99 -13.76
CA LEU A 6 -2.70 6.74 -13.48
C LEU A 6 -1.74 5.55 -13.31
N TYR A 7 -0.83 5.34 -14.26
CA TYR A 7 0.15 4.25 -14.18
C TYR A 7 1.05 4.39 -12.95
N PHE A 8 1.47 5.60 -12.60
CA PHE A 8 2.25 5.84 -11.38
C PHE A 8 1.53 5.34 -10.12
N HIS A 9 0.25 5.68 -9.94
CA HIS A 9 -0.52 5.21 -8.77
C HIS A 9 -0.71 3.69 -8.78
N LEU A 10 -0.98 3.09 -9.94
CA LEU A 10 -1.11 1.64 -10.07
C LEU A 10 0.20 0.92 -9.73
N SER A 11 1.34 1.43 -10.19
CA SER A 11 2.67 0.91 -9.84
C SER A 11 2.95 1.02 -8.34
N MET A 12 2.59 2.15 -7.72
CA MET A 12 2.74 2.32 -6.27
C MET A 12 1.89 1.32 -5.47
N ILE A 13 0.64 1.07 -5.90
CA ILE A 13 -0.21 0.05 -5.29
C ILE A 13 0.43 -1.34 -5.45
N LEU A 14 0.92 -1.68 -6.65
CA LEU A 14 1.56 -2.96 -6.91
C LEU A 14 2.79 -3.18 -6.02
N ILE A 15 3.66 -2.17 -5.91
CA ILE A 15 4.86 -2.23 -5.05
C ILE A 15 4.46 -2.38 -3.57
N ALA A 16 3.45 -1.64 -3.12
CA ALA A 16 2.98 -1.71 -1.74
C ALA A 16 2.42 -3.11 -1.40
N LEU A 17 1.68 -3.74 -2.32
CA LEU A 17 1.22 -5.12 -2.15
C LEU A 17 2.40 -6.09 -2.07
N LEU A 18 3.36 -6.00 -3.00
CA LEU A 18 4.54 -6.86 -3.00
C LEU A 18 5.34 -6.76 -1.69
N ILE A 19 5.62 -5.54 -1.21
CA ILE A 19 6.39 -5.33 0.02
C ILE A 19 5.58 -5.74 1.25
N GLY A 20 4.28 -5.42 1.28
CA GLY A 20 3.38 -5.76 2.38
C GLY A 20 3.25 -7.27 2.55
N ASP A 21 2.95 -7.97 1.47
CA ASP A 21 2.79 -9.43 1.46
C ASP A 21 4.11 -10.13 1.80
N LEU A 22 5.23 -9.67 1.24
CA LEU A 22 6.55 -10.21 1.56
C LEU A 22 6.89 -10.01 3.05
N SER A 23 6.55 -8.85 3.60
CA SER A 23 6.77 -8.56 5.02
C SER A 23 5.91 -9.43 5.92
N LEU A 24 4.66 -9.67 5.56
CA LEU A 24 3.77 -10.60 6.27
C LEU A 24 4.26 -12.05 6.17
N TRP A 25 4.76 -12.47 5.00
CA TRP A 25 5.33 -13.79 4.81
C TRP A 25 6.57 -14.02 5.69
N GLN A 26 7.47 -13.03 5.75
CA GLN A 26 8.73 -13.15 6.47
C GLN A 26 8.59 -13.02 8.00
N SER A 27 7.69 -12.16 8.47
CA SER A 27 7.65 -11.77 9.89
C SER A 27 6.28 -11.92 10.54
N GLY A 28 5.28 -12.38 9.79
CA GLY A 28 3.89 -12.41 10.23
C GLY A 28 3.32 -11.00 10.43
N PHE A 29 2.07 -10.95 10.91
CA PHE A 29 1.44 -9.69 11.32
C PHE A 29 1.95 -9.21 12.68
N TRP A 30 2.30 -10.15 13.56
CA TRP A 30 2.94 -9.89 14.84
C TRP A 30 4.36 -10.43 14.78
N MET A 31 5.35 -9.54 14.85
CA MET A 31 6.74 -9.96 14.78
C MET A 31 7.10 -10.79 16.01
N GLU A 32 7.72 -11.95 15.78
CA GLU A 32 8.16 -12.83 16.86
C GLU A 32 9.37 -12.23 17.60
N GLY A 33 9.31 -12.23 18.94
CA GLY A 33 10.33 -11.66 19.81
C GLY A 33 9.81 -11.47 21.25
N ARG A 34 10.70 -11.06 22.18
CA ARG A 34 10.33 -10.81 23.60
C ARG A 34 9.21 -9.78 23.76
N ASN A 35 9.15 -8.81 22.84
CA ASN A 35 8.05 -7.86 22.73
C ASN A 35 7.36 -8.12 21.38
N LYS A 36 6.17 -8.75 21.40
CA LYS A 36 5.33 -8.89 20.19
C LYS A 36 4.93 -7.49 19.74
N VAL A 37 5.57 -6.99 18.69
CA VAL A 37 5.24 -5.70 18.07
C VAL A 37 4.50 -5.93 16.76
N PRO A 38 3.59 -5.01 16.38
CA PRO A 38 2.95 -5.08 15.07
C PRO A 38 3.96 -4.96 13.94
N ASN A 39 3.68 -5.61 12.82
CA ASN A 39 4.42 -5.41 11.58
C ASN A 39 4.07 -4.04 10.98
N PHE A 40 4.81 -3.01 11.41
CA PHE A 40 4.61 -1.63 10.94
C PHE A 40 4.84 -1.46 9.44
N THR A 41 5.65 -2.31 8.82
CA THR A 41 5.82 -2.33 7.36
C THR A 41 4.52 -2.71 6.69
N ALA A 42 3.92 -3.84 7.07
CA ALA A 42 2.63 -4.28 6.53
C ALA A 42 1.53 -3.21 6.74
N ILE A 43 1.47 -2.62 7.94
CA ILE A 43 0.53 -1.54 8.26
C ILE A 43 0.75 -0.32 7.36
N GLY A 44 2.01 0.11 7.19
CA GLY A 44 2.37 1.22 6.32
C GLY A 44 1.97 0.98 4.86
N MET A 45 2.16 -0.24 4.35
CA MET A 45 1.75 -0.60 3.00
C MET A 45 0.24 -0.54 2.80
N VAL A 46 -0.56 -0.94 3.80
CA VAL A 46 -2.03 -0.77 3.76
C VAL A 46 -2.42 0.70 3.65
N PHE A 47 -1.81 1.58 4.46
CA PHE A 47 -2.07 3.03 4.36
C PHE A 47 -1.66 3.60 3.00
N LEU A 48 -0.53 3.15 2.44
CA LEU A 48 -0.12 3.54 1.10
C LEU A 48 -1.18 3.13 0.07
N VAL A 49 -1.61 1.87 0.04
CA VAL A 49 -2.66 1.40 -0.89
C VAL A 49 -3.93 2.24 -0.74
N PHE A 50 -4.38 2.49 0.49
CA PHE A 50 -5.57 3.30 0.76
C PHE A 50 -5.42 4.74 0.26
N SER A 51 -4.26 5.38 0.50
CA SER A 51 -3.97 6.74 0.02
C SER A 51 -4.00 6.85 -1.50
N GLN A 52 -3.41 5.87 -2.20
CA GLN A 52 -3.42 5.83 -3.67
C GLN A 52 -4.85 5.61 -4.20
N GLY A 53 -5.63 4.75 -3.53
CA GLY A 53 -7.04 4.52 -3.86
C GLY A 53 -7.90 5.78 -3.76
N ILE A 54 -7.72 6.59 -2.70
CA ILE A 54 -8.40 7.88 -2.56
C ILE A 54 -8.00 8.84 -3.67
N LEU A 55 -6.70 8.99 -3.94
CA LEU A 55 -6.20 9.89 -4.97
C LEU A 55 -6.71 9.51 -6.37
N LEU A 56 -6.76 8.21 -6.67
CA LEU A 56 -7.36 7.70 -7.90
C LEU A 56 -8.86 8.01 -7.97
N ARG A 57 -9.61 7.75 -6.90
CA ARG A 57 -11.06 8.05 -6.85
C ARG A 57 -11.36 9.52 -7.09
N VAL A 58 -10.62 10.42 -6.45
CA VAL A 58 -10.73 11.88 -6.66
C VAL A 58 -10.35 12.24 -8.09
N GLY A 59 -9.23 11.70 -8.59
CA GLY A 59 -8.74 11.96 -9.95
C GLY A 59 -9.69 11.49 -11.05
N PHE A 60 -10.47 10.43 -10.82
CA PHE A 60 -11.53 9.97 -11.72
C PHE A 60 -12.80 10.80 -11.60
N LYS A 61 -13.19 11.23 -10.38
CA LYS A 61 -14.37 12.09 -10.17
C LYS A 61 -14.23 13.46 -10.85
N VAL A 62 -13.02 14.01 -10.88
CA VAL A 62 -12.74 15.31 -11.56
C VAL A 62 -12.74 15.19 -13.09
N ASN A 63 -12.55 13.99 -13.62
CA ASN A 63 -12.49 13.71 -15.07
C ASN A 63 -13.86 13.31 -15.65
N LYS A 64 -14.91 13.26 -14.83
CA LYS A 64 -16.26 12.85 -15.17
C LYS A 64 -17.18 14.06 -15.09
#